data_AF-A0A101WY09-F1
#
_entry.id   AF-A0A101WY09-F1
#
_cell.length_a   1.000
_cell.length_b   1.000
_cell.length_c   1.000
_cell.angle_alpha   90.00
_cell.angle_beta   90.00
_cell.angle_gamma   90.00
#
_symmetry.space_group_name_H-M   'P 1'
#
loop_
_entity.id
_entity.type
_entity.pdbx_description
1 polymer ?
#
loop_
_entity_poly.entity_id
_entity_poly.type
_entity_poly.pdbx_seq_one_letter_code
_entity_poly.pdbx_strand_id
1 'polypeptide(L)'
;MGYGEHLRSARYYLEEVRKLLERGDPYEAAEKAWAAVKHATMALTMTTLNETAPPKGVSWRAFVKNTLINAGLGEEEASRWTSYYIDVRSKLHGDCFYGLTYEERSIDHYGIELGSTWN
;
A
#
# COMPACT_ATOMS: atom_id res chain seq x y z
N MET A 1 0.34 14.59 -10.22
CA MET A 1 0.63 14.59 -8.78
C MET A 1 2.12 14.44 -8.60
N GLY A 2 2.76 15.30 -7.81
CA GLY A 2 4.15 15.14 -7.38
C GLY A 2 4.28 14.31 -6.09
N TYR A 3 5.52 14.01 -5.71
CA TYR A 3 5.86 13.27 -4.49
C TYR A 3 5.08 13.72 -3.24
N GLY A 4 5.10 15.03 -2.95
CA GLY A 4 4.43 15.59 -1.77
C GLY A 4 2.90 15.45 -1.80
N GLU A 5 2.29 15.43 -2.98
CA GLU A 5 0.85 15.20 -3.15
C GLU A 5 0.49 13.74 -2.91
N HIS A 6 1.32 12.81 -3.37
CA HIS A 6 1.14 11.38 -3.11
C HIS A 6 1.26 11.07 -1.61
N LEU A 7 2.25 11.63 -0.91
CA LEU A 7 2.35 11.45 0.54
C LEU A 7 1.17 12.04 1.32
N ARG A 8 0.67 13.22 0.92
CA ARG A 8 -0.54 13.80 1.53
C ARG A 8 -1.76 12.92 1.31
N SER A 9 -1.93 12.41 0.09
CA SER A 9 -3.03 11.50 -0.25
C SER A 9 -2.94 10.20 0.55
N ALA A 10 -1.74 9.63 0.69
CA ALA A 10 -1.54 8.42 1.47
C ALA A 10 -1.96 8.59 2.93
N ARG A 11 -1.55 9.70 3.57
CA ARG A 11 -1.95 10.03 4.94
C ARG A 11 -3.45 10.25 5.07
N TYR A 12 -4.03 11.03 4.16
CA TYR A 12 -5.48 11.28 4.14
C TYR A 12 -6.27 9.97 4.09
N TYR A 13 -5.93 9.07 3.17
CA TYR A 13 -6.63 7.80 3.06
C TYR A 13 -6.47 6.92 4.30
N LEU A 14 -5.28 6.91 4.93
CA LEU A 14 -5.08 6.18 6.17
C LEU A 14 -5.95 6.70 7.32
N GLU A 15 -6.16 8.02 7.40
CA GLU A 15 -7.08 8.62 8.37
C GLU A 15 -8.54 8.23 8.09
N GLU A 16 -8.94 8.17 6.81
CA GLU A 16 -10.29 7.76 6.42
C GLU A 16 -10.58 6.29 6.75
N VAL A 17 -9.59 5.39 6.64
CA VAL A 17 -9.73 3.97 7.02
C VAL A 17 -10.26 3.84 8.44
N ARG A 18 -9.69 4.60 9.40
CA ARG A 18 -10.11 4.53 10.81
C ARG A 18 -11.58 4.93 10.99
N LYS A 19 -11.99 6.02 10.34
CA LYS A 19 -13.37 6.52 10.40
C LYS A 19 -14.36 5.54 9.78
N LEU A 20 -13.97 4.85 8.71
CA LEU A 20 -14.82 3.88 8.01
C LEU A 20 -15.01 2.60 8.84
N LEU A 21 -13.93 2.12 9.48
CA LEU A 21 -14.01 0.98 10.40
C LEU A 21 -14.91 1.28 11.59
N GLU A 22 -14.81 2.45 12.21
CA GLU A 22 -15.69 2.88 13.31
C GLU A 22 -17.17 2.93 12.91
N ARG A 23 -17.46 3.17 11.63
CA ARG A 23 -18.82 3.22 11.07
C ARG A 23 -19.33 1.87 10.59
N GLY A 24 -18.52 0.81 10.67
CA GLY A 24 -18.87 -0.52 10.21
C GLY A 24 -18.91 -0.65 8.68
N ASP A 25 -18.10 0.15 7.96
CA ASP A 25 -17.96 0.06 6.50
C ASP A 25 -16.58 -0.53 6.11
N PRO A 26 -16.40 -1.85 6.25
CA PRO A 26 -15.10 -2.49 6.01
C PRO A 26 -14.71 -2.52 4.53
N TYR A 27 -15.67 -2.51 3.61
CA TYR A 27 -15.39 -2.59 2.17
C TYR A 27 -14.77 -1.28 1.67
N GLU A 28 -15.38 -0.15 2.02
CA GLU A 28 -14.81 1.15 1.70
C GLU A 28 -13.49 1.38 2.45
N ALA A 29 -13.39 0.91 3.71
CA ALA A 29 -12.14 0.94 4.45
C ALA A 29 -11.01 0.17 3.75
N ALA A 30 -11.29 -1.00 3.18
CA ALA A 30 -10.32 -1.78 2.41
C ALA A 30 -9.85 -1.03 1.15
N GLU A 31 -10.77 -0.35 0.45
CA GLU A 31 -10.41 0.48 -0.71
C GLU A 31 -9.50 1.64 -0.31
N LYS A 32 -9.82 2.37 0.77
CA LYS A 32 -8.99 3.49 1.24
C LYS A 32 -7.63 3.02 1.74
N ALA A 33 -7.56 1.88 2.42
CA ALA A 33 -6.29 1.30 2.85
C ALA A 33 -5.40 0.95 1.65
N TRP A 34 -5.96 0.35 0.60
CA TRP A 34 -5.23 0.12 -0.64
C TRP A 34 -4.79 1.43 -1.31
N ALA A 35 -5.67 2.44 -1.37
CA ALA A 35 -5.34 3.75 -1.94
C ALA A 35 -4.16 4.40 -1.20
N ALA A 36 -4.12 4.28 0.14
CA ALA A 36 -3.02 4.76 0.95
C ALA A 36 -1.68 4.10 0.56
N VAL A 37 -1.65 2.76 0.51
CA VAL A 37 -0.44 1.99 0.13
C VAL A 37 0.01 2.29 -1.29
N LYS A 38 -0.94 2.37 -2.24
CA LYS A 38 -0.65 2.73 -3.63
C LYS A 38 0.02 4.10 -3.72
N HIS A 39 -0.51 5.11 -3.03
CA HIS A 39 0.07 6.45 -3.06
C HIS A 39 1.42 6.54 -2.37
N ALA A 40 1.61 5.87 -1.23
CA ALA A 40 2.92 5.77 -0.58
C ALA A 40 3.95 5.11 -1.50
N THR A 41 3.57 4.02 -2.18
CA THR A 41 4.43 3.32 -3.15
C THR A 41 4.80 4.23 -4.32
N MET A 42 3.83 4.96 -4.90
CA MET A 42 4.11 5.91 -5.99
C MET A 42 5.02 7.06 -5.55
N ALA A 43 4.89 7.55 -4.32
CA ALA A 43 5.79 8.56 -3.77
C ALA A 43 7.22 8.02 -3.64
N LEU A 44 7.37 6.80 -3.12
CA LEU A 44 8.65 6.13 -2.99
C LEU A 44 9.30 5.90 -4.37
N THR A 45 8.58 5.27 -5.31
CA THR A 45 9.12 4.97 -6.65
C THR A 45 9.49 6.24 -7.42
N MET A 46 8.72 7.32 -7.26
CA MET A 46 9.01 8.61 -7.89
C MET A 46 10.30 9.22 -7.36
N THR A 47 10.57 9.09 -6.05
CA THR A 47 11.80 9.64 -5.46
C THR A 47 13.03 8.78 -5.72
N THR A 48 12.87 7.47 -5.79
CA THR A 48 14.00 6.53 -5.97
C THR A 48 14.34 6.23 -7.42
N LEU A 49 13.32 6.10 -8.28
CA LEU A 49 13.45 5.64 -9.66
C LEU A 49 12.96 6.67 -10.69
N ASN A 50 12.41 7.81 -10.25
CA ASN A 50 11.78 8.80 -11.12
C ASN A 50 10.63 8.24 -11.98
N GLU A 51 9.96 7.20 -11.48
CA GLU A 51 8.85 6.51 -12.13
C GLU A 51 7.73 6.22 -11.13
N THR A 52 6.47 6.20 -11.56
CA THR A 52 5.31 5.90 -10.71
C THR A 52 4.69 4.53 -10.95
N ALA A 53 5.16 3.84 -11.98
CA ALA A 53 4.64 2.55 -12.41
C ALA A 53 5.77 1.75 -13.08
N PRO A 54 5.70 0.41 -13.04
CA PRO A 54 6.69 -0.42 -13.69
C PRO A 54 6.75 -0.17 -15.20
N PRO A 55 7.95 -0.15 -15.80
CA PRO A 55 8.11 -0.18 -17.24
C PRO A 55 7.48 -1.43 -17.87
N LYS A 56 7.23 -1.38 -19.18
CA LYS A 56 6.69 -2.52 -19.92
C LYS A 56 7.59 -3.75 -19.75
N GLY A 57 7.00 -4.88 -19.35
CA GLY A 57 7.70 -6.14 -19.13
C GLY A 57 8.26 -6.32 -17.72
N VAL A 58 8.19 -5.29 -16.87
CA VAL A 58 8.56 -5.38 -15.44
C VAL A 58 7.31 -5.66 -14.61
N SER A 59 7.38 -6.65 -13.72
CA SER A 59 6.29 -6.91 -12.78
C SER A 59 6.28 -5.88 -11.65
N TRP A 60 5.10 -5.60 -11.08
CA TRP A 60 4.99 -4.79 -9.86
C TRP A 60 5.85 -5.31 -8.72
N ARG A 61 5.97 -6.64 -8.58
CA ARG A 61 6.82 -7.28 -7.57
C ARG A 61 8.29 -6.90 -7.78
N ALA A 62 8.81 -7.07 -9.00
CA ALA A 62 10.20 -6.72 -9.30
C ALA A 62 10.46 -5.21 -9.14
N PHE A 63 9.52 -4.38 -9.59
CA PHE A 63 9.61 -2.93 -9.50
C PHE A 63 9.66 -2.43 -8.06
N VAL A 64 8.71 -2.85 -7.22
CA VAL A 64 8.67 -2.44 -5.81
C VAL A 64 9.89 -2.97 -5.03
N LYS A 65 10.32 -4.22 -5.27
CA LYS A 65 11.52 -4.76 -4.65
C LYS A 65 12.75 -3.94 -5.01
N ASN A 66 12.93 -3.63 -6.30
CA ASN A 66 14.06 -2.83 -6.78
C ASN A 66 14.03 -1.41 -6.20
N THR A 67 12.84 -0.80 -6.10
CA THR A 67 12.65 0.49 -5.43
C THR A 67 13.12 0.46 -3.98
N LEU A 68 12.73 -0.55 -3.21
CA LEU A 68 13.09 -0.69 -1.79
C LEU A 68 14.60 -0.90 -1.61
N ILE A 69 15.22 -1.72 -2.45
CA ILE A 69 16.68 -1.91 -2.44
C ILE A 69 17.40 -0.60 -2.74
N ASN A 70 16.96 0.14 -3.77
CA ASN A 70 17.54 1.45 -4.11
C ASN A 70 17.28 2.53 -3.04
N ALA A 71 16.25 2.35 -2.21
CA ALA A 71 16.01 3.18 -1.02
C ALA A 71 16.92 2.81 0.17
N GLY A 72 17.75 1.77 0.04
CA GLY A 72 18.75 1.37 1.04
C GLY A 72 18.39 0.12 1.86
N LEU A 73 17.28 -0.56 1.55
CA LEU A 73 16.93 -1.79 2.26
C LEU A 73 17.77 -2.97 1.77
N GLY A 74 18.06 -3.90 2.69
CA GLY A 74 18.65 -5.20 2.34
C GLY A 74 17.69 -6.06 1.51
N GLU A 75 18.24 -7.00 0.74
CA GLU A 75 17.45 -7.80 -0.22
C GLU A 75 16.33 -8.61 0.45
N GLU A 76 16.61 -9.22 1.60
CA GLU A 76 15.63 -10.02 2.35
C GLU A 76 14.47 -9.15 2.84
N GLU A 77 14.80 -8.00 3.43
CA GLU A 77 13.81 -7.05 3.92
C GLU A 77 12.98 -6.47 2.77
N ALA A 78 13.62 -6.06 1.68
CA ALA A 78 12.92 -5.60 0.48
C ALA A 78 11.98 -6.68 -0.09
N SER A 79 12.39 -7.96 -0.05
CA SER A 79 11.56 -9.08 -0.50
C SER A 79 10.33 -9.25 0.40
N ARG A 80 10.50 -9.16 1.73
CA ARG A 80 9.40 -9.23 2.70
C ARG A 80 8.38 -8.11 2.47
N TRP A 81 8.84 -6.87 2.38
CA TRP A 81 7.97 -5.70 2.14
C TRP A 81 7.27 -5.77 0.78
N THR A 82 7.95 -6.28 -0.24
CA THR A 82 7.34 -6.48 -1.55
C THR A 82 6.24 -7.54 -1.51
N SER A 83 6.45 -8.65 -0.81
CA SER A 83 5.41 -9.66 -0.62
C SER A 83 4.21 -9.09 0.11
N TYR A 84 4.45 -8.31 1.19
CA TYR A 84 3.40 -7.60 1.90
C TYR A 84 2.59 -6.66 0.98
N TYR A 85 3.26 -5.86 0.13
CA TYR A 85 2.59 -5.01 -0.86
C TYR A 85 1.68 -5.80 -1.81
N ILE A 86 2.15 -6.94 -2.33
CA ILE A 86 1.35 -7.78 -3.24
C ILE A 86 0.15 -8.39 -2.51
N ASP A 87 0.35 -8.85 -1.28
CA ASP A 87 -0.72 -9.43 -0.46
C ASP A 87 -1.80 -8.39 -0.13
N VAL A 88 -1.40 -7.18 0.29
CA VAL A 88 -2.31 -6.06 0.54
C VAL A 88 -3.11 -5.71 -0.72
N ARG A 89 -2.45 -5.62 -1.87
CA ARG A 89 -3.12 -5.36 -3.15
C ARG A 89 -4.15 -6.45 -3.46
N SER A 90 -3.78 -7.72 -3.32
CA SER A 90 -4.66 -8.83 -3.65
C SER A 90 -5.86 -8.87 -2.70
N LYS A 91 -5.61 -8.78 -1.39
CA LYS A 91 -6.65 -8.94 -0.37
C LYS A 91 -7.55 -7.73 -0.24
N LEU A 92 -7.00 -6.52 -0.11
CA LEU A 92 -7.83 -5.35 0.15
C LEU A 92 -8.56 -4.88 -1.12
N HIS A 93 -7.84 -4.75 -2.22
CA HIS A 93 -8.44 -4.28 -3.47
C HIS A 93 -9.16 -5.40 -4.23
N GLY A 94 -8.58 -6.60 -4.27
CA GLY A 94 -9.19 -7.75 -4.94
C GLY A 94 -10.28 -8.38 -4.11
N ASP A 95 -9.92 -9.11 -3.06
CA ASP A 95 -10.84 -9.99 -2.33
C ASP A 95 -11.90 -9.21 -1.54
N CYS A 96 -11.47 -8.27 -0.68
CA CYS A 96 -12.36 -7.48 0.15
C CYS A 96 -13.24 -6.56 -0.71
N PHE A 97 -12.63 -5.63 -1.46
CA PHE A 97 -13.40 -4.61 -2.18
C PHE A 97 -14.17 -5.17 -3.38
N TYR A 98 -13.50 -5.85 -4.32
CA TYR A 98 -14.18 -6.38 -5.52
C TYR A 98 -14.84 -7.74 -5.30
N GLY A 99 -14.22 -8.62 -4.51
CA GLY A 99 -14.74 -9.96 -4.23
C GLY A 99 -15.84 -9.99 -3.18
N LEU A 100 -16.03 -8.89 -2.43
CA LEU A 100 -16.97 -8.76 -1.32
C LEU A 100 -16.77 -9.86 -0.25
N THR A 101 -15.53 -10.34 -0.10
CA THR A 101 -15.14 -11.33 0.92
C THR A 101 -14.39 -10.63 2.04
N TYR A 102 -15.11 -10.21 3.07
CA TYR A 102 -14.53 -9.58 4.26
C TYR A 102 -14.41 -10.57 5.43
N GLU A 103 -13.19 -10.72 5.94
CA GLU A 103 -12.91 -11.31 7.25
C GLU A 103 -12.33 -10.24 8.17
N GLU A 104 -12.88 -10.08 9.37
CA GLU A 104 -12.57 -9.00 10.33
C GLU A 104 -11.05 -8.83 10.58
N ARG A 105 -10.31 -9.95 10.65
CA ARG A 105 -8.85 -9.98 10.85
C ARG A 105 -8.03 -9.39 9.69
N SER A 106 -8.60 -9.21 8.51
CA SER A 106 -7.87 -8.74 7.33
C SER A 106 -7.47 -7.28 7.46
N ILE A 107 -8.38 -6.39 7.87
CA ILE A 107 -8.07 -4.96 7.93
C ILE A 107 -7.25 -4.62 9.17
N ASP A 108 -7.49 -5.25 10.31
CA ASP A 108 -6.71 -4.99 11.53
C ASP A 108 -5.24 -5.37 11.36
N HIS A 109 -4.96 -6.50 10.69
CA HIS A 109 -3.58 -6.92 10.41
C HIS A 109 -2.84 -5.93 9.51
N TYR A 110 -3.49 -5.47 8.43
CA TYR A 110 -2.85 -4.58 7.45
C TYR A 110 -2.89 -3.08 7.83
N GLY A 111 -3.89 -2.65 8.59
CA GLY A 111 -4.09 -1.26 9.02
C GLY A 111 -3.22 -0.85 10.20
N ILE A 112 -2.89 -1.79 11.11
CA ILE A 112 -2.03 -1.53 12.27
C ILE A 112 -0.55 -1.46 11.87
N GLU A 113 -0.06 -2.37 11.03
CA GLU A 113 1.36 -2.36 10.58
C GLU A 113 1.73 -1.10 9.77
N LEU A 114 0.77 -0.54 9.01
CA LEU A 114 0.94 0.73 8.30
C LEU A 114 0.95 1.96 9.23
N GLY A 115 0.48 1.84 10.48
CA GLY A 115 0.52 2.93 11.45
C GLY A 115 1.84 2.99 12.25
N SER A 116 2.50 1.85 12.44
CA SER A 116 3.73 1.73 13.23
C SER A 116 5.03 1.95 12.44
N THR A 117 4.97 1.94 11.11
CA THR A 117 6.14 2.02 10.22
C THR A 117 6.52 3.44 9.77
N TRP A 118 5.72 4.46 10.11
CA TRP A 118 5.93 5.85 9.69
C TRP A 118 6.06 6.85 10.84
N ASN A 119 6.32 6.36 12.06
CA ASN A 119 6.72 7.18 13.22
C ASN A 119 8.23 7.20 13.37
#